data_AF-A0A8T4WPM4-F1
#
_entry.id   AF-A0A8T4WPM4-F1
#
_cell.length_a   1.000
_cell.length_b   1.000
_cell.length_c   1.000
_cell.angle_alpha   90.00
_cell.angle_beta   90.00
_cell.angle_gamma   90.00
#
_symmetry.space_group_name_H-M   'P 1'
#
loop_
_entity.id
_entity.type
_entity.pdbx_description
1 polymer ?
#
loop_
_entity_poly.entity_id
_entity_poly.type
_entity_poly.pdbx_seq_one_letter_code
_entity_poly.pdbx_strand_id
1 'polypeptide(L)'
;MLNDADANHQADDTTEKKLENRFYNRYYTLLNSLHDAVFVHDFEGNHLEVNSQAVDQLGYSREELLNMGLQDIDSPEFADLIEPRIQKIVENGHLVFETAHITKDGQKIPIELSSTVVEYDGEPVIISVARDISKRKKAEKKLEESKNRLSLVIEGSGLGTWDWNVQTGDVIFNERWANMLGYELSEIEPSLDAWKKRVHPEDLPEVMEILNEHLEGKSDSYVSEHRMRTKNGDWVWIEDRGRVVERDEDGDPIRATGTHLDITERKQAQKALQAERKQLLEIFDSIDEIVYVVDPESNEVLFVNEYMRT
;
A
#
# COMPACT_ATOMS: atom_id res chain seq x y z
N MET A 1 -52.89 -34.80 59.93
CA MET A 1 -52.24 -33.49 60.12
C MET A 1 -50.78 -33.65 59.73
N LEU A 2 -50.34 -32.81 58.77
CA LEU A 2 -48.95 -32.40 58.48
C LEU A 2 -47.97 -33.51 58.05
N ASN A 3 -47.64 -33.58 56.74
CA ASN A 3 -46.25 -33.60 56.24
C ASN A 3 -46.02 -33.88 54.72
N ASP A 4 -47.01 -33.86 53.84
CA ASP A 4 -46.75 -34.07 52.39
C ASP A 4 -46.66 -32.78 51.55
N ALA A 5 -46.80 -31.60 52.16
CA ALA A 5 -46.71 -30.32 51.44
C ALA A 5 -45.27 -29.75 51.36
N ASP A 6 -44.37 -30.14 52.26
CA ASP A 6 -43.00 -29.58 52.31
C ASP A 6 -42.00 -30.29 51.38
N ALA A 7 -42.28 -31.53 50.97
CA ALA A 7 -41.40 -32.29 50.07
C ALA A 7 -41.52 -31.87 48.59
N ASN A 8 -42.68 -31.33 48.19
CA ASN A 8 -42.94 -30.92 46.80
C ASN A 8 -42.44 -29.50 46.49
N HIS A 9 -42.20 -28.68 47.52
CA HIS A 9 -41.63 -27.33 47.37
C HIS A 9 -40.09 -27.34 47.22
N GLN A 10 -39.39 -28.34 47.79
CA GLN A 10 -37.92 -28.44 47.69
C GLN A 10 -37.41 -29.05 46.36
N ALA A 11 -38.24 -29.85 45.67
CA ALA A 11 -37.89 -30.50 44.40
C ALA A 11 -38.03 -29.57 43.18
N ASP A 12 -38.96 -28.62 43.23
CA ASP A 12 -39.18 -27.61 42.17
C ASP A 12 -38.06 -26.55 42.19
N ASP A 13 -37.74 -26.02 43.38
CA ASP A 13 -36.68 -25.02 43.62
C ASP A 13 -35.28 -25.55 43.21
N THR A 14 -35.05 -26.87 43.26
CA THR A 14 -33.79 -27.50 42.80
C THR A 14 -33.72 -27.77 41.30
N THR A 15 -34.85 -27.83 40.60
CA THR A 15 -34.90 -28.03 39.14
C THR A 15 -34.83 -26.68 38.42
N GLU A 16 -35.51 -25.68 38.94
CA GLU A 16 -35.47 -24.29 38.47
C GLU A 16 -34.06 -23.69 38.63
N LYS A 17 -33.44 -23.81 39.81
CA LYS A 17 -32.01 -23.44 40.02
C LYS A 17 -31.04 -24.16 39.09
N LYS A 18 -31.32 -25.41 38.73
CA LYS A 18 -30.46 -26.17 37.80
C LYS A 18 -30.63 -25.69 36.36
N LEU A 19 -31.85 -25.34 35.95
CA LEU A 19 -32.12 -24.72 34.66
C LEU A 19 -31.48 -23.34 34.58
N GLU A 20 -31.70 -22.46 35.57
CA GLU A 20 -31.07 -21.15 35.67
C GLU A 20 -29.54 -21.25 35.62
N ASN A 21 -28.93 -22.12 36.43
CA ASN A 21 -27.48 -22.35 36.37
C ASN A 21 -27.04 -22.85 34.99
N ARG A 22 -27.82 -23.68 34.30
CA ARG A 22 -27.45 -24.19 32.97
C ARG A 22 -27.56 -23.12 31.89
N PHE A 23 -28.56 -22.25 31.97
CA PHE A 23 -28.71 -21.09 31.08
C PHE A 23 -27.60 -20.07 31.34
N TYR A 24 -27.36 -19.71 32.60
CA TYR A 24 -26.27 -18.81 33.00
C TYR A 24 -24.92 -19.33 32.52
N ASN A 25 -24.60 -20.60 32.76
CA ASN A 25 -23.35 -21.19 32.30
C ASN A 25 -23.23 -21.22 30.78
N ARG A 26 -24.32 -21.48 30.04
CA ARG A 26 -24.32 -21.46 28.57
C ARG A 26 -24.07 -20.06 28.04
N TYR A 27 -24.79 -19.06 28.55
CA TYR A 27 -24.66 -17.66 28.18
C TYR A 27 -23.26 -17.13 28.48
N TYR A 28 -22.77 -17.37 29.71
CA TYR A 28 -21.43 -17.00 30.14
C TYR A 28 -20.34 -17.67 29.29
N THR A 29 -20.53 -18.93 28.89
CA THR A 29 -19.60 -19.62 27.98
C THR A 29 -19.61 -19.00 26.58
N LEU A 30 -20.78 -18.64 26.04
CA LEU A 30 -20.88 -18.05 24.70
C LEU A 30 -20.21 -16.69 24.65
N LEU A 31 -20.50 -15.79 25.61
CA LEU A 31 -19.88 -14.46 25.67
C LEU A 31 -18.37 -14.50 25.90
N ASN A 32 -17.87 -15.46 26.70
CA ASN A 32 -16.44 -15.61 26.96
C ASN A 32 -15.70 -16.46 25.93
N SER A 33 -16.42 -17.17 25.04
CA SER A 33 -15.81 -17.85 23.89
C SER A 33 -15.50 -16.90 22.73
N LEU A 34 -16.09 -15.70 22.75
CA LEU A 34 -15.78 -14.65 21.79
C LEU A 34 -14.40 -14.07 22.11
N HIS A 35 -13.56 -13.97 21.08
CA HIS A 35 -12.25 -13.32 21.17
C HIS A 35 -12.33 -11.78 21.15
N ASP A 36 -13.53 -11.23 21.00
CA ASP A 36 -13.80 -9.80 21.03
C ASP A 36 -14.30 -9.39 22.44
N ALA A 37 -13.99 -8.18 22.88
CA ALA A 37 -14.50 -7.65 24.14
C ALA A 37 -16.00 -7.36 24.00
N VAL A 38 -16.80 -7.76 24.99
CA VAL A 38 -18.25 -7.57 24.98
C VAL A 38 -18.67 -6.78 26.20
N PHE A 39 -19.52 -5.79 25.95
CA PHE A 39 -20.11 -4.91 26.94
C PHE A 39 -21.63 -4.95 26.77
N VAL A 40 -22.35 -5.03 27.88
CA VAL A 40 -23.80 -4.82 27.96
C VAL A 40 -23.99 -3.55 28.76
N HIS A 41 -24.73 -2.60 28.24
CA HIS A 41 -24.95 -1.31 28.92
C HIS A 41 -26.38 -0.80 28.71
N ASP A 42 -26.82 0.07 29.61
CA ASP A 42 -28.08 0.79 29.48
C ASP A 42 -27.98 1.93 28.44
N PHE A 43 -29.09 2.64 28.20
CA PHE A 43 -29.10 3.79 27.29
C PHE A 43 -28.42 5.05 27.83
N GLU A 44 -28.07 5.08 29.12
CA GLU A 44 -27.27 6.14 29.73
C GLU A 44 -25.77 5.87 29.58
N GLY A 45 -25.38 4.67 29.13
CA GLY A 45 -24.00 4.26 28.92
C GLY A 45 -23.33 3.62 30.13
N ASN A 46 -24.09 3.23 31.17
CA ASN A 46 -23.58 2.52 32.33
C ASN A 46 -23.45 1.02 32.03
N HIS A 47 -22.32 0.43 32.40
CA HIS A 47 -22.03 -0.98 32.12
C HIS A 47 -22.81 -1.90 33.06
N LEU A 48 -23.63 -2.78 32.50
CA LEU A 48 -24.40 -3.80 33.21
C LEU A 48 -23.65 -5.13 33.28
N GLU A 49 -22.96 -5.50 32.19
CA GLU A 49 -22.18 -6.73 32.13
C GLU A 49 -20.98 -6.60 31.17
N VAL A 50 -19.87 -7.25 31.51
CA VAL A 50 -18.68 -7.33 30.66
C VAL A 50 -18.12 -8.74 30.65
N ASN A 51 -17.58 -9.16 29.51
CA ASN A 51 -16.91 -10.46 29.38
C ASN A 51 -15.44 -10.40 29.87
N SER A 52 -14.80 -11.56 29.99
CA SER A 52 -13.39 -11.69 30.38
C SER A 52 -12.44 -11.01 29.39
N GLN A 53 -12.76 -11.04 28.10
CA GLN A 53 -11.94 -10.40 27.07
C GLN A 53 -11.88 -8.87 27.24
N ALA A 54 -12.96 -8.23 27.69
CA ALA A 54 -12.97 -6.80 28.00
C ALA A 54 -12.03 -6.44 29.17
N VAL A 55 -12.01 -7.27 30.21
CA VAL A 55 -11.10 -7.16 31.36
C VAL A 55 -9.65 -7.28 30.90
N ASP A 56 -9.34 -8.32 30.12
CA ASP A 56 -7.98 -8.58 29.64
C ASP A 56 -7.49 -7.50 28.67
N GLN A 57 -8.37 -7.01 27.80
CA GLN A 57 -8.02 -5.99 26.80
C GLN A 57 -7.82 -4.60 27.42
N LEU A 58 -8.64 -4.20 28.39
CA LEU A 58 -8.59 -2.86 28.98
C LEU A 58 -7.71 -2.77 30.23
N GLY A 59 -7.43 -3.89 30.89
CA GLY A 59 -6.61 -3.95 32.10
C GLY A 59 -7.30 -3.47 33.39
N TYR A 60 -8.61 -3.18 33.32
CA TYR A 60 -9.45 -2.93 34.49
C TYR A 60 -10.02 -4.24 35.01
N SER A 61 -10.24 -4.33 36.33
CA SER A 61 -11.01 -5.43 36.90
C SER A 61 -12.48 -5.36 36.45
N ARG A 62 -13.18 -6.50 36.48
CA ARG A 62 -14.62 -6.55 36.18
C ARG A 62 -15.42 -5.59 37.06
N GLU A 63 -15.10 -5.51 38.35
CA GLU A 63 -15.79 -4.63 39.29
C GLU A 63 -15.55 -3.15 38.97
N GLU A 64 -14.33 -2.78 38.55
CA GLU A 64 -14.06 -1.42 38.07
C GLU A 64 -14.88 -1.12 36.81
N LEU A 65 -14.87 -2.00 35.80
CA LEU A 65 -15.63 -1.80 34.55
C LEU A 65 -17.14 -1.66 34.79
N LEU A 66 -17.71 -2.41 35.72
CA LEU A 66 -19.14 -2.30 36.08
C LEU A 66 -19.50 -1.01 36.83
N ASN A 67 -18.52 -0.35 37.45
CA ASN A 67 -18.70 0.95 38.09
C ASN A 67 -18.34 2.11 37.15
N MET A 68 -17.96 1.83 35.90
CA MET A 68 -17.59 2.79 34.88
C MET A 68 -18.69 2.89 33.81
N GLY A 69 -18.71 4.02 33.11
CA GLY A 69 -19.53 4.27 31.93
C GLY A 69 -18.73 4.14 30.62
N LEU A 70 -19.42 4.17 29.49
CA LEU A 70 -18.78 4.25 28.17
C LEU A 70 -17.81 5.44 28.08
N GLN A 71 -18.18 6.60 28.65
CA GLN A 71 -17.32 7.79 28.62
C GLN A 71 -15.97 7.63 29.34
N ASP A 72 -15.85 6.68 30.25
CA ASP A 72 -14.61 6.47 31.03
C ASP A 72 -13.59 5.62 30.25
N ILE A 73 -14.06 4.82 29.30
CA ILE A 73 -13.22 3.94 28.49
C ILE A 73 -13.09 4.41 27.04
N ASP A 74 -14.04 5.18 26.50
CA ASP A 74 -13.94 5.72 25.15
C ASP A 74 -12.89 6.84 25.08
N SER A 75 -12.19 6.89 23.94
CA SER A 75 -11.22 7.94 23.67
C SER A 75 -11.90 9.32 23.68
N PRO A 76 -11.36 10.32 24.40
CA PRO A 76 -11.94 11.67 24.50
C PRO A 76 -12.21 12.34 23.15
N GLU A 77 -11.43 12.00 22.12
CA GLU A 77 -11.65 12.45 20.73
C GLU A 77 -13.03 12.13 20.15
N PHE A 78 -13.71 11.11 20.70
CA PHE A 78 -15.02 10.67 20.25
C PHE A 78 -16.13 10.92 21.27
N ALA A 79 -15.85 11.65 22.36
CA ALA A 79 -16.82 11.91 23.42
C ALA A 79 -18.11 12.57 22.91
N ASP A 80 -17.98 13.58 22.05
CA ASP A 80 -19.12 14.29 21.43
C ASP A 80 -19.96 13.40 20.49
N LEU A 81 -19.45 12.23 20.12
CA LEU A 81 -20.16 11.29 19.24
C LEU A 81 -20.91 10.20 20.01
N ILE A 82 -20.71 10.05 21.31
CA ILE A 82 -21.33 8.99 22.12
C ILE A 82 -22.86 9.11 22.07
N GLU A 83 -23.41 10.26 22.45
CA GLU A 83 -24.86 10.50 22.50
C GLU A 83 -25.52 10.38 21.09
N PRO A 84 -24.98 10.99 20.02
CA PRO A 84 -25.48 10.77 18.66
C PRO A 84 -25.43 9.30 18.19
N ARG A 85 -24.45 8.53 18.65
CA ARG A 85 -24.33 7.09 18.30
C ARG A 85 -25.37 6.27 19.04
N ILE A 86 -25.58 6.50 20.34
CA ILE A 86 -26.64 5.84 21.12
C ILE A 86 -28.00 6.10 20.48
N GLN A 87 -28.30 7.36 20.13
CA GLN A 87 -29.56 7.68 19.46
C GLN A 87 -29.74 6.89 18.15
N LYS A 88 -28.69 6.81 17.32
CA LYS A 88 -28.73 6.02 16.08
C LYS A 88 -28.88 4.51 16.31
N ILE A 89 -28.28 3.98 17.38
CA ILE A 89 -28.42 2.57 17.77
C ILE A 89 -29.87 2.30 18.17
N VAL A 90 -30.48 3.18 18.97
CA VAL A 90 -31.88 3.07 19.39
C VAL A 90 -32.84 3.18 18.19
N GLU A 91 -32.61 4.13 17.30
CA GLU A 91 -33.46 4.35 16.12
C GLU A 91 -33.39 3.20 15.10
N ASN A 92 -32.19 2.66 14.85
CA ASN A 92 -31.97 1.65 13.80
C ASN A 92 -31.89 0.22 14.34
N GLY A 93 -31.87 0.04 15.66
CA GLY A 93 -31.62 -1.24 16.35
C GLY A 93 -30.17 -1.72 16.33
N HIS A 94 -29.30 -1.13 15.50
CA HIS A 94 -27.90 -1.54 15.34
C HIS A 94 -27.03 -0.40 14.78
N LEU A 95 -25.76 -0.33 15.18
CA LEU A 95 -24.73 0.52 14.56
C LEU A 95 -23.34 -0.15 14.59
N VAL A 96 -22.58 -0.02 13.50
CA VAL A 96 -21.15 -0.39 13.45
C VAL A 96 -20.32 0.85 13.12
N PHE A 97 -19.26 1.07 13.89
CA PHE A 97 -18.37 2.21 13.69
C PHE A 97 -16.97 1.94 14.27
N GLU A 98 -15.97 2.70 13.81
CA GLU A 98 -14.65 2.70 14.43
C GLU A 98 -14.56 3.78 15.53
N THR A 99 -13.90 3.43 16.63
CA THR A 99 -13.56 4.33 17.74
C THR A 99 -12.22 3.86 18.34
N ALA A 100 -11.89 4.32 19.54
CA ALA A 100 -10.80 3.78 20.31
C ALA A 100 -11.16 3.73 21.78
N HIS A 101 -10.77 2.67 22.46
CA HIS A 101 -10.80 2.60 23.91
C HIS A 101 -9.45 3.04 24.52
N ILE A 102 -9.49 3.52 25.75
CA ILE A 102 -8.33 3.85 26.58
C ILE A 102 -8.26 2.81 27.70
N THR A 103 -7.14 2.11 27.77
CA THR A 103 -6.84 1.14 28.83
C THR A 103 -6.52 1.84 30.16
N LYS A 104 -6.45 1.07 31.24
CA LYS A 104 -6.09 1.57 32.59
C LYS A 104 -4.73 2.26 32.66
N ASP A 105 -3.77 1.84 31.85
CA ASP A 105 -2.45 2.45 31.74
C ASP A 105 -2.39 3.61 30.73
N GLY A 106 -3.53 4.00 30.15
CA GLY A 106 -3.65 5.14 29.22
C GLY A 106 -3.30 4.81 27.77
N GLN A 107 -3.10 3.53 27.42
CA GLN A 107 -2.89 3.11 26.03
C GLN A 107 -4.19 3.22 25.23
N LYS A 108 -4.10 3.82 24.05
CA LYS A 108 -5.20 3.89 23.09
C LYS A 108 -5.23 2.63 22.23
N ILE A 109 -6.33 1.89 22.29
CA ILE A 109 -6.61 0.71 21.46
C ILE A 109 -7.67 1.08 20.42
N PRO A 110 -7.34 1.14 19.12
CA PRO A 110 -8.36 1.33 18.10
C PRO A 110 -9.27 0.10 18.02
N ILE A 111 -10.58 0.34 18.02
CA ILE A 111 -11.58 -0.73 17.98
C ILE A 111 -12.63 -0.45 16.89
N GLU A 112 -13.24 -1.53 16.42
CA GLU A 112 -14.49 -1.51 15.67
C GLU A 112 -15.59 -1.98 16.62
N LEU A 113 -16.56 -1.11 16.89
CA LEU A 113 -17.67 -1.39 17.80
C LEU A 113 -18.91 -1.76 16.97
N SER A 114 -19.46 -2.95 17.22
CA SER A 114 -20.77 -3.36 16.73
C SER A 114 -21.75 -3.37 17.89
N SER A 115 -22.70 -2.45 17.88
CA SER A 115 -23.67 -2.27 18.95
C SER A 115 -25.08 -2.57 18.47
N THR A 116 -25.82 -3.39 19.21
CA THR A 116 -27.18 -3.82 18.87
C THR A 116 -28.09 -3.69 20.08
N VAL A 117 -29.31 -3.20 19.88
CA VAL A 117 -30.34 -3.18 20.92
C VAL A 117 -30.95 -4.57 21.03
N VAL A 118 -31.01 -5.09 22.26
CA VAL A 118 -31.65 -6.38 22.57
C VAL A 118 -32.54 -6.23 23.80
N GLU A 119 -33.47 -7.17 23.98
CA GLU A 119 -34.27 -7.27 25.20
C GLU A 119 -33.54 -8.18 26.20
N TYR A 120 -33.34 -7.69 27.43
CA TYR A 120 -32.70 -8.41 28.53
C TYR A 120 -33.55 -8.24 29.80
N ASP A 121 -34.04 -9.35 30.35
CA ASP A 121 -34.97 -9.37 31.51
C ASP A 121 -36.21 -8.46 31.35
N GLY A 122 -36.70 -8.29 30.12
CA GLY A 122 -37.86 -7.44 29.79
C GLY A 122 -37.54 -5.96 29.62
N GLU A 123 -36.27 -5.56 29.76
CA GLU A 123 -35.80 -4.20 29.56
C GLU A 123 -34.89 -4.12 28.32
N PRO A 124 -35.02 -3.07 27.49
CA PRO A 124 -34.14 -2.86 26.35
C PRO A 124 -32.73 -2.43 26.79
N VAL A 125 -31.72 -3.17 26.36
CA VAL A 125 -30.29 -2.90 26.63
C VAL A 125 -29.50 -2.88 25.33
N ILE A 126 -28.28 -2.35 25.36
CA ILE A 126 -27.35 -2.39 24.23
C ILE A 126 -26.26 -3.42 24.51
N ILE A 127 -26.06 -4.34 23.58
CA ILE A 127 -24.87 -5.20 23.53
C ILE A 127 -23.90 -4.62 22.52
N SER A 128 -22.69 -4.33 22.97
CA SER A 128 -21.59 -3.82 22.17
C SER A 128 -20.44 -4.81 22.13
N VAL A 129 -20.07 -5.22 20.91
CA VAL A 129 -18.90 -6.05 20.64
C VAL A 129 -17.78 -5.15 20.13
N ALA A 130 -16.71 -5.03 20.90
CA ALA A 130 -15.52 -4.27 20.60
C ALA A 130 -14.42 -5.19 20.06
N ARG A 131 -14.17 -5.09 18.76
CA ARG A 131 -13.07 -5.80 18.10
C ARG A 131 -11.82 -4.94 18.07
N ASP A 132 -10.69 -5.45 18.57
CA ASP A 132 -9.39 -4.79 18.42
C ASP A 132 -8.93 -4.82 16.95
N ILE A 133 -8.82 -3.64 16.34
CA ILE A 133 -8.38 -3.46 14.96
C ILE A 133 -6.94 -2.95 14.87
N SER A 134 -6.16 -3.01 15.96
CA SER A 134 -4.75 -2.59 16.01
C SER A 134 -3.90 -3.27 14.95
N LYS A 135 -4.08 -4.58 14.73
CA LYS A 135 -3.34 -5.32 13.69
C LYS A 135 -3.70 -4.83 12.30
N ARG A 136 -5.00 -4.61 12.02
CA ARG A 136 -5.52 -4.07 10.75
C ARG A 136 -4.93 -2.68 10.48
N LYS A 137 -5.09 -1.74 11.41
CA LYS A 137 -4.57 -0.36 11.27
C LYS A 137 -3.05 -0.30 11.14
N LYS A 138 -2.30 -1.13 11.87
CA LYS A 138 -0.84 -1.23 11.71
C LYS A 138 -0.44 -1.74 10.32
N ALA A 139 -1.17 -2.69 9.76
CA ALA A 139 -0.90 -3.20 8.42
C ALA A 139 -1.25 -2.17 7.34
N GLU A 140 -2.39 -1.50 7.46
CA GLU A 140 -2.81 -0.41 6.56
C GLU A 140 -1.81 0.73 6.56
N LYS A 141 -1.41 1.22 7.74
CA LYS A 141 -0.40 2.28 7.88
C LYS A 141 0.94 1.87 7.24
N LYS A 142 1.41 0.65 7.48
CA LYS A 142 2.65 0.15 6.85
C LYS A 142 2.54 0.08 5.33
N LEU A 143 1.38 -0.34 4.82
CA LEU A 143 1.12 -0.38 3.38
C LEU A 143 1.15 1.04 2.79
N GLU A 144 0.51 1.99 3.46
CA GLU A 144 0.50 3.40 3.05
C GLU A 144 1.90 4.01 3.08
N GLU A 145 2.65 3.82 4.17
CA GLU A 145 4.05 4.27 4.29
C GLU A 145 4.92 3.66 3.19
N SER A 146 4.74 2.38 2.87
CA SER A 146 5.46 1.72 1.79
C SER A 146 5.10 2.30 0.42
N LYS A 147 3.81 2.55 0.15
CA LYS A 147 3.35 3.17 -1.10
C LYS A 147 3.92 4.58 -1.26
N ASN A 148 3.84 5.41 -0.21
CA ASN A 148 4.37 6.76 -0.22
C ASN A 148 5.88 6.78 -0.42
N ARG A 149 6.61 5.89 0.26
CA ARG A 149 8.06 5.75 0.08
C ARG A 149 8.42 5.38 -1.35
N LEU A 150 7.69 4.45 -1.97
CA LEU A 150 7.92 4.07 -3.37
C LEU A 150 7.61 5.22 -4.33
N SER A 151 6.53 5.98 -4.12
CA SER A 151 6.20 7.17 -4.92
C SER A 151 7.32 8.20 -4.87
N LEU A 152 7.81 8.53 -3.67
CA LEU A 152 8.90 9.50 -3.48
C LEU A 152 10.21 9.05 -4.14
N VAL A 153 10.50 7.75 -4.16
CA VAL A 153 11.69 7.21 -4.85
C VAL A 153 11.55 7.38 -6.36
N ILE A 154 10.38 7.09 -6.94
CA ILE A 154 10.10 7.27 -8.37
C ILE A 154 10.21 8.75 -8.75
N GLU A 155 9.55 9.63 -7.99
CA GLU A 155 9.56 11.07 -8.20
C GLU A 155 10.97 11.65 -8.07
N GLY A 156 11.70 11.29 -7.01
CA GLY A 156 13.05 11.78 -6.75
C GLY A 156 14.11 11.29 -7.76
N SER A 157 13.85 10.17 -8.43
CA SER A 157 14.76 9.63 -9.47
C SER A 157 14.49 10.24 -10.86
N GLY A 158 13.45 11.06 -11.00
CA GLY A 158 13.05 11.64 -12.28
C GLY A 158 12.53 10.63 -13.30
N LEU A 159 12.12 9.44 -12.84
CA LEU A 159 11.69 8.33 -13.70
C LEU A 159 10.25 8.51 -14.18
N GLY A 160 10.05 8.41 -15.49
CA GLY A 160 8.75 8.12 -16.07
C GLY A 160 8.44 6.64 -15.86
N THR A 161 7.21 6.28 -15.53
CA THR A 161 6.80 4.87 -15.42
C THR A 161 5.72 4.57 -16.43
N TRP A 162 5.75 3.35 -16.96
CA TRP A 162 4.71 2.81 -17.81
C TRP A 162 4.29 1.42 -17.33
N ASP A 163 3.00 1.14 -17.46
CA ASP A 163 2.39 -0.14 -17.10
C ASP A 163 1.44 -0.54 -18.23
N TRP A 164 1.88 -1.51 -19.01
CA TRP A 164 1.29 -1.90 -20.28
C TRP A 164 0.55 -3.23 -20.13
N ASN A 165 -0.74 -3.21 -20.45
CA ASN A 165 -1.50 -4.42 -20.74
C ASN A 165 -1.24 -4.84 -22.19
N VAL A 166 -0.48 -5.93 -22.36
CA VAL A 166 0.01 -6.39 -23.66
C VAL A 166 -1.12 -6.87 -24.56
N GLN A 167 -2.18 -7.42 -23.97
CA GLN A 167 -3.31 -7.96 -24.72
C GLN A 167 -4.25 -6.87 -25.22
N THR A 168 -4.49 -5.82 -24.42
CA THR A 168 -5.41 -4.73 -24.81
C THR A 168 -4.70 -3.58 -25.51
N GLY A 169 -3.40 -3.39 -25.27
CA GLY A 169 -2.63 -2.26 -25.77
C GLY A 169 -2.71 -1.00 -24.88
N ASP A 170 -3.46 -1.07 -23.78
CA ASP A 170 -3.62 0.04 -22.83
C ASP A 170 -2.35 0.21 -22.00
N VAL A 171 -1.94 1.47 -21.79
CA VAL A 171 -0.74 1.81 -21.03
C VAL A 171 -1.04 2.89 -20.03
N ILE A 172 -0.74 2.64 -18.76
CA ILE A 172 -0.80 3.64 -17.71
C ILE A 172 0.56 4.30 -17.60
N PHE A 173 0.62 5.60 -17.87
CA PHE A 173 1.81 6.43 -17.67
C PHE A 173 1.70 7.24 -16.37
N ASN A 174 2.83 7.53 -15.72
CA ASN A 174 2.86 8.56 -14.68
C ASN A 174 3.04 9.96 -15.28
N GLU A 175 2.84 11.00 -14.45
CA GLU A 175 3.02 12.40 -14.88
C GLU A 175 4.43 12.68 -15.39
N ARG A 176 5.45 12.07 -14.77
CA ARG A 176 6.85 12.31 -15.15
C ARG A 176 7.15 11.88 -16.59
N TRP A 177 6.54 10.79 -17.05
CA TRP A 177 6.64 10.31 -18.42
C TRP A 177 6.15 11.35 -19.43
N ALA A 178 5.03 12.01 -19.15
CA ALA A 178 4.51 13.08 -20.00
C ALA A 178 5.38 14.34 -19.92
N ASN A 179 5.74 14.74 -18.70
CA ASN A 179 6.47 15.98 -18.43
C ASN A 179 7.86 16.00 -19.06
N MET A 180 8.59 14.87 -19.09
CA MET A 180 9.91 14.80 -19.76
C MET A 180 9.82 15.06 -21.28
N LEU A 181 8.65 14.79 -21.89
CA LEU A 181 8.38 15.09 -23.30
C LEU A 181 7.73 16.46 -23.50
N GLY A 182 7.49 17.21 -22.42
CA GLY A 182 6.85 18.53 -22.43
C GLY A 182 5.32 18.49 -22.61
N TYR A 183 4.68 17.38 -22.25
CA TYR A 183 3.23 17.20 -22.31
C TYR A 183 2.63 17.10 -20.91
N GLU A 184 1.36 17.45 -20.79
CA GLU A 184 0.54 17.05 -19.65
C GLU A 184 0.03 15.61 -19.86
N LEU A 185 -0.14 14.84 -18.79
CA LEU A 185 -0.58 13.44 -18.89
C LEU A 185 -1.93 13.31 -19.62
N SER A 186 -2.83 14.28 -19.46
CA SER A 186 -4.15 14.32 -20.11
C SER A 186 -4.08 14.57 -21.63
N GLU A 187 -2.96 15.05 -22.15
CA GLU A 187 -2.74 15.27 -23.59
C GLU A 187 -2.30 13.99 -24.31
N ILE A 188 -2.00 12.94 -23.56
CA ILE A 188 -1.43 11.70 -24.08
C ILE A 188 -2.47 10.59 -23.96
N GLU A 189 -2.76 9.96 -25.09
CA GLU A 189 -3.56 8.76 -25.11
C GLU A 189 -2.81 7.62 -24.39
N PRO A 190 -3.43 6.93 -23.41
CA PRO A 190 -2.80 5.89 -22.61
C PRO A 190 -2.67 4.58 -23.41
N SER A 191 -1.86 4.59 -24.47
CA SER A 191 -1.72 3.46 -25.40
C SER A 191 -0.30 3.25 -25.89
N LEU A 192 0.00 2.01 -26.29
CA LEU A 192 1.27 1.67 -26.93
C LEU A 192 1.50 2.46 -28.22
N ASP A 193 0.43 2.73 -28.98
CA ASP A 193 0.51 3.50 -30.22
C ASP A 193 0.89 4.95 -29.99
N ALA A 194 0.49 5.54 -28.85
CA ALA A 194 0.90 6.88 -28.46
C ALA A 194 2.42 6.95 -28.23
N TRP A 195 3.01 5.92 -27.64
CA TRP A 195 4.47 5.79 -27.52
C TRP A 195 5.13 5.60 -28.89
N LYS A 196 4.68 4.63 -29.71
CA LYS A 196 5.26 4.35 -31.04
C LYS A 196 5.32 5.58 -31.94
N LYS A 197 4.27 6.41 -31.95
CA LYS A 197 4.20 7.65 -32.74
C LYS A 197 5.24 8.70 -32.34
N ARG A 198 5.77 8.62 -31.12
CA ARG A 198 6.76 9.54 -30.57
C ARG A 198 8.18 9.03 -30.70
N VAL A 199 8.39 7.72 -30.86
CA VAL A 199 9.73 7.17 -31.12
C VAL A 199 10.22 7.62 -32.50
N HIS A 200 11.52 7.92 -32.60
CA HIS A 200 12.14 8.32 -33.86
C HIS A 200 12.03 7.20 -34.91
N PRO A 201 11.67 7.50 -36.17
CA PRO A 201 11.45 6.47 -37.20
C PRO A 201 12.64 5.57 -37.48
N GLU A 202 13.87 6.07 -37.31
CA GLU A 202 15.10 5.27 -37.47
C GLU A 202 15.33 4.30 -36.32
N ASP A 203 14.88 4.64 -35.10
CA ASP A 203 15.14 3.85 -33.89
C ASP A 203 14.03 2.80 -33.68
N LEU A 204 12.82 3.07 -34.18
CA LEU A 204 11.64 2.24 -33.97
C LEU A 204 11.82 0.76 -34.40
N PRO A 205 12.44 0.41 -35.55
CA PRO A 205 12.61 -0.99 -35.95
C PRO A 205 13.44 -1.80 -34.93
N GLU A 206 14.57 -1.25 -34.49
CA GLU A 206 15.47 -1.90 -33.53
C GLU A 206 14.79 -2.04 -32.17
N VAL A 207 14.13 -0.98 -31.69
CA VAL A 207 13.41 -1.01 -30.41
C VAL A 207 12.29 -2.06 -30.41
N MET A 208 11.54 -2.17 -31.50
CA MET A 208 10.48 -3.18 -31.64
C MET A 208 11.04 -4.61 -31.69
N GLU A 209 12.22 -4.82 -32.28
CA GLU A 209 12.89 -6.12 -32.28
C GLU A 209 13.26 -6.54 -30.84
N ILE A 210 13.94 -5.66 -30.10
CA ILE A 210 14.32 -5.90 -28.69
C ILE A 210 13.06 -6.13 -27.82
N LEU A 211 12.00 -5.36 -28.05
CA LEU A 211 10.74 -5.52 -27.34
C LEU A 211 10.11 -6.89 -27.62
N ASN A 212 10.04 -7.31 -28.88
CA ASN A 212 9.47 -8.60 -29.27
C ASN A 212 10.27 -9.76 -28.70
N GLU A 213 11.61 -9.71 -28.75
CA GLU A 213 12.45 -10.73 -28.12
C GLU A 213 12.17 -10.88 -26.62
N HIS A 214 11.97 -9.76 -25.92
CA HIS A 214 11.63 -9.80 -24.51
C HIS A 214 10.22 -10.38 -24.25
N LEU A 215 9.23 -10.01 -25.07
CA LEU A 215 7.87 -10.54 -24.97
C LEU A 215 7.84 -12.07 -25.20
N GLU A 216 8.64 -12.56 -26.15
CA GLU A 216 8.84 -14.00 -26.42
C GLU A 216 9.64 -14.73 -25.33
N GLY A 217 10.16 -14.00 -24.32
CA GLY A 217 10.92 -14.58 -23.21
C GLY A 217 12.36 -14.96 -23.57
N LYS A 218 12.91 -14.40 -24.65
CA LYS A 218 14.32 -14.61 -25.05
C LYS A 218 15.30 -13.79 -24.23
N SER A 219 14.82 -12.81 -23.46
CA SER A 219 15.63 -11.97 -22.57
C SER A 219 14.97 -11.80 -21.21
N ASP A 220 15.79 -11.68 -20.16
CA ASP A 220 15.33 -11.48 -18.78
C ASP A 220 14.74 -10.07 -18.56
N SER A 221 15.18 -9.10 -19.34
CA SER A 221 14.71 -7.71 -19.27
C SER A 221 14.81 -7.01 -20.63
N TYR A 222 13.85 -6.14 -20.91
CA TYR A 222 13.89 -5.21 -22.03
C TYR A 222 14.69 -3.96 -21.64
N VAL A 223 15.66 -3.58 -22.47
CA VAL A 223 16.44 -2.35 -22.33
C VAL A 223 16.67 -1.76 -23.72
N SER A 224 16.32 -0.50 -23.92
CA SER A 224 16.62 0.22 -25.16
C SER A 224 17.00 1.67 -24.88
N GLU A 225 17.78 2.27 -25.77
CA GLU A 225 18.05 3.70 -25.79
C GLU A 225 17.59 4.27 -27.13
N HIS A 226 16.59 5.13 -27.12
CA HIS A 226 16.00 5.64 -28.35
C HIS A 226 15.57 7.10 -28.22
N ARG A 227 15.40 7.77 -29.35
CA ARG A 227 14.95 9.16 -29.40
C ARG A 227 13.43 9.21 -29.35
N MET A 228 12.90 10.10 -28.51
CA MET A 228 11.47 10.42 -28.45
C MET A 228 11.22 11.88 -28.77
N ARG A 229 10.11 12.14 -29.47
CA ARG A 229 9.70 13.47 -29.91
C ARG A 229 8.99 14.22 -28.80
N THR A 230 9.46 15.43 -28.49
CA THR A 230 8.81 16.32 -27.54
C THR A 230 7.66 17.09 -28.19
N LYS A 231 6.84 17.75 -27.36
CA LYS A 231 5.75 18.63 -27.83
C LYS A 231 6.23 19.75 -28.74
N ASN A 232 7.45 20.25 -28.53
CA ASN A 232 8.05 21.30 -29.34
C ASN A 232 8.66 20.79 -30.65
N GLY A 233 8.68 19.46 -30.85
CA GLY A 233 9.21 18.82 -32.06
C GLY A 233 10.69 18.45 -31.97
N ASP A 234 11.36 18.77 -30.86
CA ASP A 234 12.74 18.35 -30.57
C ASP A 234 12.81 16.87 -30.21
N TRP A 235 14.04 16.33 -30.18
CA TRP A 235 14.32 14.95 -29.81
C TRP A 235 15.05 14.87 -28.49
N VAL A 236 14.52 14.07 -27.57
CA VAL A 236 15.19 13.69 -26.32
C VAL A 236 15.60 12.23 -26.37
N TRP A 237 16.72 11.89 -25.74
CA TRP A 237 17.16 10.52 -25.61
C TRP A 237 16.55 9.89 -24.36
N ILE A 238 15.86 8.78 -24.55
CA ILE A 238 15.22 8.02 -23.48
C ILE A 238 15.93 6.68 -23.33
N GLU A 239 16.33 6.36 -22.11
CA GLU A 239 16.65 5.00 -21.70
C GLU A 239 15.36 4.36 -21.19
N ASP A 240 14.91 3.32 -21.89
CA ASP A 240 13.71 2.57 -21.57
C ASP A 240 14.09 1.20 -21.03
N ARG A 241 13.60 0.86 -19.84
CA ARG A 241 13.84 -0.42 -19.19
C ARG A 241 12.52 -1.01 -18.75
N GLY A 242 12.26 -2.26 -19.07
CA GLY A 242 11.02 -2.93 -18.69
C GLY A 242 11.16 -4.42 -18.51
N ARG A 243 10.12 -5.01 -17.92
CA ARG A 243 9.97 -6.45 -17.81
C ARG A 243 8.52 -6.89 -17.91
N VAL A 244 8.28 -8.07 -18.48
CA VAL A 244 7.00 -8.79 -18.32
C VAL A 244 6.87 -9.23 -16.86
N VAL A 245 5.77 -8.83 -16.21
CA VAL A 245 5.48 -9.16 -14.80
C VAL A 245 4.39 -10.19 -14.64
N GLU A 246 3.61 -10.43 -15.70
CA GLU A 246 2.49 -11.36 -15.70
C GLU A 246 2.38 -12.03 -17.07
N ARG A 247 2.24 -13.36 -17.07
CA ARG A 247 1.99 -14.20 -18.24
C ARG A 247 0.79 -15.09 -17.96
N ASP A 248 0.06 -15.47 -19.00
CA ASP A 248 -1.04 -16.42 -18.89
C ASP A 248 -0.55 -17.87 -18.78
N GLU A 249 -1.50 -18.81 -18.75
CA GLU A 249 -1.23 -20.25 -18.65
C GLU A 249 -0.49 -20.82 -19.86
N ASP A 250 -0.65 -20.20 -21.04
CA ASP A 250 0.00 -20.60 -22.30
C ASP A 250 1.41 -19.97 -22.44
N GLY A 251 1.76 -19.05 -21.53
CA GLY A 251 3.04 -18.36 -21.48
C GLY A 251 3.05 -17.02 -22.23
N ASP A 252 1.92 -16.58 -22.75
CA ASP A 252 1.79 -15.31 -23.45
C ASP A 252 1.80 -14.14 -22.44
N PRO A 253 2.46 -13.02 -22.77
CA PRO A 253 2.55 -11.88 -21.87
C PRO A 253 1.19 -11.19 -21.69
N ILE A 254 0.78 -11.00 -20.43
CA ILE A 254 -0.42 -10.23 -20.05
C ILE A 254 -0.03 -8.78 -19.75
N ARG A 255 1.03 -8.59 -18.95
CA ARG A 255 1.40 -7.29 -18.41
C ARG A 255 2.90 -7.09 -18.38
N ALA A 256 3.33 -5.93 -18.87
CA ALA A 256 4.72 -5.47 -18.81
C ALA A 256 4.78 -4.10 -18.15
N THR A 257 5.80 -3.87 -17.34
CA THR A 257 6.02 -2.56 -16.70
C THR A 257 7.48 -2.17 -16.75
N GLY A 258 7.72 -0.88 -16.78
CA GLY A 258 9.05 -0.33 -16.90
C GLY A 258 9.13 1.16 -16.61
N THR A 259 10.30 1.69 -16.91
CA THR A 259 10.69 3.07 -16.61
C THR A 259 11.35 3.72 -17.82
N HIS A 260 11.05 4.99 -18.01
CA HIS A 260 11.78 5.89 -18.91
C HIS A 260 12.64 6.84 -18.09
N LEU A 261 13.89 6.98 -18.51
CA LEU A 261 14.82 7.97 -17.99
C LEU A 261 15.31 8.85 -19.13
N ASP A 262 15.19 10.16 -18.98
CA ASP A 262 15.82 11.11 -19.89
C ASP A 262 17.33 11.07 -19.69
N ILE A 263 18.05 10.63 -20.73
CA ILE A 263 19.51 10.52 -20.77
C ILE A 263 20.11 11.53 -21.76
N THR A 264 19.37 12.58 -22.13
CA THR A 264 19.81 13.58 -23.10
C THR A 264 21.09 14.27 -22.67
N GLU A 265 21.17 14.72 -21.40
CA GLU A 265 22.39 15.33 -20.85
C GLU A 265 23.59 14.36 -20.90
N ARG A 266 23.36 13.08 -20.56
CA ARG A 266 24.38 12.03 -20.64
C ARG A 266 24.90 11.86 -22.07
N LYS A 267 24.01 11.79 -23.05
CA LYS A 267 24.36 11.65 -24.48
C LYS A 267 25.07 12.89 -25.03
N GLN A 268 24.64 14.08 -24.63
CA GLN A 268 25.29 15.34 -25.02
C GLN A 268 26.71 15.43 -24.46
N ALA A 269 26.90 15.10 -23.18
CA ALA A 269 28.22 15.08 -22.56
C ALA A 269 29.15 14.06 -23.21
N GLN A 270 28.65 12.84 -23.50
CA GLN A 270 29.42 11.82 -24.23
C GLN A 270 29.83 12.28 -25.63
N LYS A 271 28.91 12.90 -26.38
CA LYS A 271 29.20 13.40 -27.72
C LYS A 271 30.19 14.57 -27.71
N ALA A 272 30.07 15.48 -26.74
CA ALA A 272 31.02 16.59 -26.57
C ALA A 272 32.43 16.07 -26.29
N LEU A 273 32.57 15.10 -25.37
CA LEU A 273 33.85 14.47 -25.06
C LEU A 273 34.45 13.75 -26.27
N GLN A 274 33.62 13.05 -27.05
CA GLN A 274 34.07 12.39 -28.28
C GLN A 274 34.53 13.40 -29.34
N ALA A 275 33.82 14.52 -29.50
CA ALA A 275 34.20 15.58 -30.42
C ALA A 275 35.52 16.24 -30.02
N GLU A 276 35.71 16.53 -28.73
CA GLU A 276 36.96 17.08 -28.19
C GLU A 276 38.13 16.11 -28.41
N ARG A 277 37.94 14.82 -28.10
CA ARG A 277 38.96 13.78 -28.39
C ARG A 277 39.31 13.71 -29.87
N LYS A 278 38.31 13.76 -30.75
CA LYS A 278 38.54 13.74 -32.21
C LYS A 278 39.33 14.96 -32.66
N GLN A 279 38.98 16.15 -32.18
CA GLN A 279 39.70 17.39 -32.49
C GLN A 279 41.15 17.34 -32.02
N LEU A 280 41.41 16.81 -30.82
CA LEU A 280 42.78 16.63 -30.32
C LEU A 280 43.60 15.68 -31.20
N LEU A 281 43.01 14.55 -31.61
CA LEU A 281 43.66 13.61 -32.54
C LEU A 281 43.98 14.27 -33.88
N GLU A 282 43.00 14.98 -34.48
CA GLU A 282 43.21 15.71 -35.73
C GLU A 282 44.30 16.78 -35.62
N ILE A 283 44.42 17.47 -34.47
CA ILE A 283 45.50 18.42 -34.21
C ILE A 283 46.85 17.69 -34.14
N PHE A 284 46.96 16.60 -33.37
CA PHE A 284 48.20 15.85 -33.25
C PHE A 284 48.67 15.23 -34.56
N ASP A 285 47.74 14.73 -35.38
CA ASP A 285 48.03 14.16 -36.69
C ASP A 285 48.39 15.23 -37.74
N SER A 286 48.00 16.50 -37.51
CA SER A 286 48.41 17.62 -38.37
C SER A 286 49.83 18.15 -38.12
N ILE A 287 50.48 17.69 -37.05
CA ILE A 287 51.86 18.08 -36.71
C ILE A 287 52.82 17.25 -37.55
N ASP A 288 53.65 17.92 -38.36
CA ASP A 288 54.70 17.30 -39.21
C ASP A 288 55.91 16.78 -38.39
N GLU A 289 55.70 16.37 -37.16
CA GLU A 289 56.69 15.79 -36.24
C GLU A 289 56.07 14.62 -35.48
N ILE A 290 56.92 13.74 -34.94
CA ILE A 290 56.49 12.63 -34.09
C ILE A 290 56.03 13.20 -32.74
N VAL A 291 54.75 13.03 -32.43
CA VAL A 291 54.17 13.34 -31.13
C VAL A 291 53.82 12.04 -30.43
N TYR A 292 54.32 11.86 -29.22
CA TYR A 292 53.99 10.72 -28.38
C TYR A 292 53.74 11.16 -26.93
N VAL A 293 52.82 10.48 -26.26
CA VAL A 293 52.49 10.70 -24.84
C VAL A 293 52.90 9.45 -24.08
N VAL A 294 53.62 9.63 -22.97
CA VAL A 294 54.05 8.55 -22.09
C VAL A 294 53.43 8.71 -20.70
N ASP A 295 53.13 7.59 -20.07
CA ASP A 295 52.82 7.56 -18.64
C ASP A 295 54.13 7.79 -17.84
N PRO A 296 54.21 8.83 -16.99
CA PRO A 296 55.42 9.11 -16.21
C PRO A 296 55.75 8.05 -15.16
N GLU A 297 54.79 7.21 -14.74
CA GLU A 297 55.03 6.16 -13.75
C GLU A 297 55.50 4.84 -14.38
N SER A 298 54.86 4.42 -15.47
CA SER A 298 55.16 3.14 -16.13
C SER A 298 56.15 3.25 -17.31
N ASN A 299 56.44 4.48 -17.79
CA ASN A 299 57.16 4.75 -19.05
C ASN A 299 56.54 4.09 -20.29
N GLU A 300 55.27 3.66 -20.21
CA GLU A 300 54.55 3.12 -21.37
C GLU A 300 54.08 4.24 -22.29
N VAL A 301 54.17 4.00 -23.61
CA VAL A 301 53.67 4.92 -24.63
C VAL A 301 52.15 4.78 -24.71
N LEU A 302 51.43 5.82 -24.29
CA LEU A 302 49.97 5.88 -24.25
C LEU A 302 49.37 6.34 -25.59
N PHE A 303 50.09 7.15 -26.34
CA PHE A 303 49.64 7.70 -27.63
C PHE A 303 50.83 8.01 -28.53
N VAL A 304 50.63 7.87 -29.84
CA VAL A 304 51.55 8.26 -30.90
C VAL A 304 50.72 8.76 -32.09
N ASN A 305 51.07 9.91 -32.67
CA ASN A 305 50.40 10.45 -33.87
C ASN A 305 50.74 9.66 -35.15
N GLU A 306 49.95 9.81 -36.20
CA GLU A 306 50.10 9.02 -37.44
C GLU A 306 51.43 9.27 -38.18
N TYR A 307 52.07 10.42 -38.00
CA TYR A 307 53.37 10.72 -38.62
C TYR A 307 54.46 9.69 -38.28
N MET A 308 54.44 9.12 -37.07
CA MET A 308 55.38 8.07 -36.65
C MET A 308 55.10 6.70 -37.29
N ARG A 309 53.90 6.48 -37.85
CA ARG A 309 53.50 5.19 -38.46
C ARG A 309 53.83 5.10 -39.96
N THR A 310 54.25 6.22 -40.57
CA THR A 310 54.80 6.33 -41.93
C THR A 310 56.32 6.24 -41.94
#